data_AF-A0A6P0Z420-F1
#
_entry.id   AF-A0A6P0Z420-F1
#
_cell.length_a   1.000
_cell.length_b   1.000
_cell.length_c   1.000
_cell.angle_alpha   90.00
_cell.angle_beta   90.00
_cell.angle_gamma   90.00
#
_symmetry.space_group_name_H-M   'P 1'
#
loop_
_entity.id
_entity.type
_entity.pdbx_description
1 polymer ?
#
loop_
_entity_poly.entity_id
_entity_poly.type
_entity_poly.pdbx_seq_one_letter_code
_entity_poly.pdbx_strand_id
1 'polypeptide(L)'
;MQAVIITPKFSPVFSADSAILTSLIQNEVFEEQAHQSTNCKIKRLIDILGALVGLTITAIAIIPLALAIYFDNPGSIFYSQMRCGLKGNTFRIWKFRSMVVNAEQLQHLVSNQAKGNIFKNDNDPRVTRVGRFLRRTSLDELPQF
;
A
#
# COMPACT_ATOMS: atom_id res chain seq x y z
N MET A 1 -10.94 17.30 -3.70
CA MET A 1 -11.40 15.91 -3.46
C MET A 1 -11.93 15.90 -2.03
N GLN A 2 -13.25 15.95 -1.87
CA GLN A 2 -13.90 16.05 -0.55
C GLN A 2 -13.86 14.68 0.12
N ALA A 3 -13.24 14.61 1.29
CA ALA A 3 -13.36 13.45 2.16
C ALA A 3 -14.80 13.38 2.64
N VAL A 4 -15.53 12.32 2.23
CA VAL A 4 -16.82 11.98 2.81
C VAL A 4 -16.54 11.46 4.22
N ILE A 5 -16.55 12.37 5.19
CA ILE A 5 -16.52 12.04 6.61
C ILE A 5 -17.91 11.49 6.92
N ILE A 6 -17.99 10.19 7.17
CA ILE A 6 -19.18 9.55 7.70
C ILE A 6 -19.37 10.08 9.13
N THR A 7 -20.16 11.15 9.28
CA THR A 7 -20.61 11.60 10.60
C THR A 7 -21.72 10.66 11.08
N PRO A 8 -21.55 9.89 12.17
CA PRO A 8 -22.69 9.25 12.79
C PRO A 8 -23.61 10.36 13.36
N LYS A 9 -24.84 10.44 12.85
CA LYS A 9 -25.91 11.24 13.48
C LYS A 9 -26.24 10.59 14.82
N PHE A 10 -25.63 11.07 15.89
CA PHE A 10 -26.06 10.77 17.26
C PHE A 10 -26.75 12.02 17.82
N SER A 11 -28.08 11.98 17.88
CA SER A 11 -28.90 12.99 18.56
C SER A 11 -28.57 12.99 20.06
N PRO A 12 -28.34 14.15 20.70
CA PRO A 12 -27.88 14.18 22.09
C PRO A 12 -29.09 13.98 23.00
N VAL A 13 -29.29 12.76 23.46
CA VAL A 13 -29.93 12.55 24.75
C VAL A 13 -28.81 12.20 25.70
N PHE A 14 -28.78 12.89 26.84
CA PHE A 14 -27.91 12.69 27.99
C PHE A 14 -26.75 13.69 28.15
N SER A 15 -26.96 14.59 29.11
CA SER A 15 -25.98 15.52 29.69
C SER A 15 -24.98 14.74 30.56
N ALA A 16 -24.02 14.05 29.93
CA ALA A 16 -22.85 13.52 30.62
C ALA A 16 -21.65 14.40 30.29
N ASP A 17 -20.84 14.72 31.31
CA ASP A 17 -19.63 15.54 31.19
C ASP A 17 -18.81 15.15 29.96
N SER A 18 -18.65 16.08 29.02
CA SER A 18 -17.91 15.89 27.77
C SER A 18 -16.49 15.41 28.02
N ALA A 19 -15.90 15.74 29.17
CA ALA A 19 -14.59 15.26 29.60
C ALA A 19 -14.55 13.75 29.89
N ILE A 20 -15.64 13.18 30.44
CA ILE A 20 -15.73 11.74 30.73
C ILE A 20 -15.99 10.96 29.44
N LEU A 21 -16.85 11.47 28.56
CA LEU A 21 -17.05 10.83 27.25
C LEU A 21 -15.79 10.90 26.39
N THR A 22 -15.03 12.00 26.45
CA THR A 22 -13.75 12.15 25.73
C THR A 22 -12.70 11.19 26.30
N SER A 23 -12.62 11.01 27.62
CA SER A 23 -11.67 10.08 28.23
C SER A 23 -12.05 8.60 28.04
N LEU A 24 -13.34 8.27 28.03
CA LEU A 24 -13.83 6.91 27.72
C LEU A 24 -13.59 6.55 26.25
N ILE A 25 -13.82 7.49 25.32
CA ILE A 25 -13.50 7.32 23.89
C ILE A 25 -11.98 7.22 23.68
N GLN A 26 -11.18 8.02 24.41
CA GLN A 26 -9.72 7.96 24.33
C GLN A 26 -9.17 6.60 24.82
N ASN A 27 -9.80 6.00 25.83
CA ASN A 27 -9.38 4.73 26.41
C ASN A 27 -9.83 3.50 25.58
N GLU A 28 -10.92 3.58 24.81
CA GLU A 28 -11.35 2.46 23.95
C GLU A 28 -10.60 2.37 22.62
N VAL A 29 -9.95 3.45 22.17
CA VAL A 29 -9.59 3.56 20.74
C VAL A 29 -8.21 3.00 20.35
N PHE A 30 -7.24 2.74 21.23
CA PHE A 30 -5.97 2.11 20.79
C PHE A 30 -5.24 1.27 21.86
N GLU A 31 -5.83 0.18 22.31
CA GLU A 31 -5.02 -1.01 22.62
C GLU A 31 -5.11 -1.93 21.42
N GLU A 32 -4.36 -1.60 20.36
CA GLU A 32 -4.22 -2.47 19.20
C GLU A 32 -3.45 -3.72 19.68
N GLN A 33 -4.19 -4.72 20.15
CA GLN A 33 -3.63 -5.98 20.62
C GLN A 33 -2.92 -6.65 19.44
N ALA A 34 -1.60 -6.47 19.38
CA ALA A 34 -0.78 -7.09 18.36
C ALA A 34 -0.93 -8.61 18.47
N HIS A 35 -1.39 -9.24 17.39
CA HIS A 35 -1.60 -10.67 17.32
C HIS A 35 -0.33 -11.41 17.79
N GLN A 36 -0.47 -12.42 18.65
CA GLN A 36 0.67 -13.07 19.34
C GLN A 36 1.78 -13.57 18.41
N SER A 37 1.47 -13.81 17.13
CA SER A 37 2.44 -14.13 16.07
C SER A 37 3.51 -13.07 15.82
N THR A 38 3.31 -11.81 16.23
CA THR A 38 4.29 -10.72 16.05
C THR A 38 5.51 -10.87 16.95
N ASN A 39 5.42 -11.62 18.06
CA ASN A 39 6.51 -11.79 19.03
C ASN A 39 7.31 -13.09 18.85
N CYS A 40 7.00 -13.90 17.83
CA CYS A 40 7.68 -15.17 17.57
C CYS A 40 9.10 -14.96 17.00
N LYS A 41 10.14 -15.23 17.80
CA LYS A 41 11.56 -15.11 17.37
C LYS A 41 11.91 -16.00 16.16
N ILE A 42 11.34 -17.21 16.10
CA ILE A 42 11.57 -18.15 14.98
C ILE A 42 11.00 -17.58 13.68
N LYS A 43 9.77 -17.01 13.73
CA LYS A 43 9.17 -16.34 12.57
C LYS A 43 10.05 -15.18 12.09
N ARG A 44 10.57 -14.37 13.03
CA ARG A 44 11.50 -13.29 12.70
C ARG A 44 12.77 -13.77 12.03
N LEU A 45 13.35 -14.89 12.49
CA LEU A 45 14.54 -15.46 11.88
C LEU A 45 14.26 -15.96 10.45
N ILE A 46 13.15 -16.66 10.25
CA ILE A 46 12.71 -17.12 8.92
C ILE A 46 12.50 -15.94 7.99
N ASP A 47 11.88 -14.86 8.48
CA ASP A 47 11.66 -13.64 7.69
C ASP A 47 12.97 -12.98 7.27
N ILE A 48 13.96 -12.91 8.16
CA ILE A 48 15.28 -12.33 7.83
C ILE A 48 16.02 -13.19 6.79
N LEU A 49 16.02 -14.52 6.96
CA LEU A 49 16.67 -15.42 6.01
C LEU A 49 15.96 -15.39 4.64
N GLY A 50 14.63 -15.39 4.63
CA GLY A 50 13.82 -15.26 3.42
C GLY A 50 14.05 -13.92 2.72
N ALA A 51 14.10 -12.82 3.46
CA ALA A 51 14.43 -11.49 2.95
C ALA A 51 15.82 -11.45 2.30
N LEU A 52 16.83 -12.06 2.91
CA LEU A 52 18.19 -12.07 2.37
C LEU A 52 18.29 -12.82 1.03
N VAL A 53 17.61 -13.96 0.92
CA VAL A 53 17.50 -14.72 -0.33
C VAL A 53 16.71 -13.92 -1.37
N GLY A 54 15.55 -13.36 -0.98
CA GLY A 54 14.70 -12.54 -1.83
C GLY A 54 15.43 -11.31 -2.38
N LEU A 55 16.20 -10.62 -1.54
CA LEU A 55 16.99 -9.45 -1.91
C LEU A 55 18.10 -9.81 -2.91
N THR A 56 18.74 -10.98 -2.75
CA THR A 56 19.76 -11.47 -3.69
C THR A 56 19.16 -11.73 -5.07
N ILE A 57 18.00 -12.39 -5.13
CA ILE A 57 17.28 -12.64 -6.39
C ILE A 57 16.82 -11.32 -7.01
N THR A 58 16.31 -10.41 -6.19
CA THR A 58 15.85 -9.09 -6.61
C THR A 58 16.99 -8.27 -7.20
N ALA A 59 18.19 -8.29 -6.60
CA ALA A 59 19.36 -7.58 -7.11
C ALA A 59 19.73 -8.00 -8.54
N ILE A 60 19.65 -9.31 -8.83
CA ILE A 60 19.90 -9.85 -10.17
C ILE A 60 18.76 -9.46 -11.14
N ALA A 61 17.51 -9.56 -10.68
CA ALA A 61 16.33 -9.26 -11.49
C ALA A 61 16.19 -7.76 -11.82
N ILE A 62 16.66 -6.85 -10.95
CA ILE A 62 16.58 -5.40 -11.15
C ILE A 62 17.18 -4.98 -12.49
N ILE A 63 18.30 -5.56 -12.92
CA ILE A 63 19.02 -5.12 -14.13
C ILE A 63 18.17 -5.26 -15.40
N PRO A 64 17.70 -6.47 -15.79
CA PRO A 64 16.86 -6.62 -16.97
C PRO A 64 15.50 -5.93 -16.83
N LEU A 65 14.92 -5.90 -15.63
CA LEU A 65 13.63 -5.25 -15.37
C LEU A 65 13.72 -3.73 -15.54
N ALA A 66 14.75 -3.11 -14.96
CA ALA A 66 15.02 -1.69 -15.09
C ALA A 66 15.20 -1.29 -16.55
N LEU A 67 15.94 -2.09 -17.32
CA LEU A 67 16.16 -1.83 -18.73
C LEU A 67 14.86 -1.93 -19.55
N ALA A 68 14.05 -2.96 -19.31
CA ALA A 68 12.76 -3.13 -19.97
C ALA A 68 11.79 -1.97 -19.65
N ILE A 69 11.73 -1.53 -18.39
CA ILE A 69 10.90 -0.40 -17.97
C ILE A 69 11.39 0.90 -18.63
N TYR A 70 12.70 1.14 -18.63
CA TYR A 70 13.29 2.36 -19.17
C TYR A 70 13.05 2.51 -20.68
N PHE A 71 13.15 1.41 -21.44
CA PHE A 71 12.87 1.44 -22.88
C PHE A 71 11.37 1.56 -23.22
N ASP A 72 10.47 1.03 -22.39
CA ASP A 72 9.02 1.13 -22.62
C ASP A 72 8.49 2.52 -22.24
N ASN A 73 8.99 3.12 -21.16
CA ASN A 73 8.65 4.48 -20.75
C ASN A 73 9.83 5.14 -20.02
N PRO A 74 10.55 6.09 -20.64
CA PRO A 74 11.71 6.72 -20.02
C PRO A 74 11.28 7.50 -18.76
N GLY A 75 11.93 7.20 -17.62
CA GLY A 75 11.59 7.80 -16.34
C GLY A 75 12.15 7.02 -15.14
N SER A 76 11.66 7.34 -13.94
CA SER A 76 12.10 6.65 -12.71
C SER A 76 11.66 5.19 -12.70
N ILE A 77 12.60 4.27 -12.53
CA ILE A 77 12.33 2.83 -12.51
C ILE A 77 11.50 2.41 -11.30
N PHE A 78 11.69 3.08 -10.16
CA PHE A 78 10.99 2.77 -8.92
C PHE A 78 9.80 3.71 -8.70
N TYR A 79 8.78 3.16 -8.04
CA TYR A 79 7.63 3.86 -7.50
C TYR A 79 7.54 3.58 -6.00
N SER A 80 7.15 4.59 -5.22
CA SER A 80 7.03 4.45 -3.77
C SER A 80 5.69 4.94 -3.25
N GLN A 81 5.12 4.23 -2.28
CA GLN A 81 3.85 4.60 -1.64
C GLN A 81 3.96 4.41 -0.12
N MET A 82 3.39 5.34 0.65
CA MET A 82 3.27 5.20 2.11
C MET A 82 2.11 4.25 2.45
N ARG A 83 2.33 3.33 3.39
CA ARG A 83 1.32 2.41 3.95
C ARG A 83 1.41 2.36 5.46
N CYS A 84 0.30 2.07 6.12
CA CYS A 84 0.25 1.82 7.56
C CYS A 84 0.76 0.40 7.86
N GLY A 85 1.71 0.30 8.79
CA GLY A 85 2.29 -0.95 9.28
C GLY A 85 1.88 -1.25 10.73
N LEU A 86 2.67 -2.10 11.38
CA LEU A 86 2.40 -2.57 12.74
C LEU A 86 2.35 -1.41 13.75
N LYS A 87 1.32 -1.37 14.61
CA LYS A 87 1.09 -0.34 15.63
C LYS A 87 0.90 1.06 15.02
N GLY A 88 0.25 1.14 13.87
CA GLY A 88 0.02 2.40 13.15
C GLY A 88 1.28 3.05 12.56
N ASN A 89 2.47 2.43 12.67
CA ASN A 89 3.71 2.99 12.12
C ASN A 89 3.67 2.96 10.60
N THR A 90 3.78 4.12 9.96
CA THR A 90 3.80 4.18 8.49
C THR A 90 5.16 3.76 7.94
N PHE A 91 5.16 2.98 6.87
CA PHE A 91 6.37 2.60 6.13
C PHE A 91 6.20 2.86 4.64
N ARG A 92 7.33 3.04 3.96
CA ARG A 92 7.37 3.26 2.52
C ARG A 92 7.56 1.92 1.81
N ILE A 93 6.62 1.58 0.93
CA ILE A 93 6.73 0.42 0.04
C ILE A 93 7.37 0.86 -1.27
N TRP A 94 8.32 0.06 -1.74
CA TRP A 94 8.96 0.23 -3.04
C TRP A 94 8.45 -0.83 -4.01
N LYS A 95 8.15 -0.42 -5.24
CA LYS A 95 7.76 -1.29 -6.34
C LYS A 95 8.43 -0.83 -7.63
N PHE A 96 8.54 -1.72 -8.61
CA PHE A 96 8.86 -1.27 -9.95
C PHE A 96 7.70 -0.48 -10.54
N ARG A 97 8.04 0.53 -11.34
CA ARG A 97 7.07 1.34 -12.05
C ARG A 97 6.39 0.48 -13.12
N SER A 98 5.09 0.25 -12.93
CA SER A 98 4.24 -0.44 -13.91
C SER A 98 3.27 0.52 -14.64
N MET A 99 3.29 1.80 -14.29
CA MET A 99 2.42 2.84 -14.86
C MET A 99 3.23 3.98 -15.48
N VAL A 100 2.63 4.71 -16.41
CA VAL A 100 3.22 5.91 -17.04
C VAL A 100 3.51 7.01 -16.00
N VAL A 101 4.44 7.91 -16.30
CA VAL A 101 4.87 8.98 -15.36
C VAL A 101 3.72 9.85 -14.86
N ASN A 102 2.72 10.12 -15.70
CA ASN A 102 1.59 10.98 -15.37
C ASN A 102 0.34 10.21 -14.93
N ALA A 103 0.49 8.96 -14.47
CA ALA A 103 -0.64 8.10 -14.13
C ALA A 103 -1.54 8.68 -13.02
N GLU A 104 -0.97 9.41 -12.06
CA GLU A 104 -1.74 10.08 -11.00
C GLU A 104 -2.66 11.17 -11.57
N GLN A 105 -2.14 11.99 -12.48
CA GLN A 105 -2.93 13.01 -13.17
C GLN A 105 -4.02 12.38 -14.03
N LEU A 106 -3.76 11.24 -14.67
CA LEU A 106 -4.74 10.54 -15.50
C LEU A 106 -5.78 9.76 -14.69
N GLN A 107 -5.67 9.69 -13.35
CA GLN A 107 -6.57 8.88 -12.51
C GLN A 107 -8.03 9.30 -12.63
N HIS A 108 -8.31 10.59 -12.76
CA HIS A 108 -9.67 11.11 -12.88
C HIS A 108 -10.37 10.71 -14.19
N LEU A 109 -9.60 10.29 -15.20
CA LEU A 109 -10.10 9.89 -16.52
C LEU A 109 -10.48 8.40 -16.57
N VAL A 110 -10.13 7.63 -15.54
CA VAL A 110 -10.32 6.18 -15.52
C VAL A 110 -11.47 5.82 -14.59
N SER A 111 -12.54 5.27 -15.16
CA SER A 111 -13.69 4.77 -14.41
C SER A 111 -13.30 3.59 -13.52
N ASN A 112 -13.62 3.67 -12.24
CA ASN A 112 -13.47 2.55 -11.31
C ASN A 112 -14.59 1.53 -11.56
N GLN A 113 -14.23 0.28 -11.88
CA GLN A 113 -15.21 -0.80 -12.09
C GLN A 113 -15.60 -1.48 -10.77
N ALA A 114 -14.81 -1.29 -9.70
CA ALA A 114 -15.12 -1.81 -8.38
C ALA A 114 -16.05 -0.89 -7.58
N LYS A 115 -16.92 -1.48 -6.78
CA LYS A 115 -17.75 -0.78 -5.79
C LYS A 115 -16.95 -0.64 -4.49
N GLY A 116 -16.83 0.59 -3.96
CA GLY A 116 -16.12 0.90 -2.72
C GLY A 116 -14.74 1.55 -2.92
N ASN A 117 -13.91 1.59 -1.87
CA ASN A 117 -12.60 2.26 -1.87
C ASN A 117 -11.51 1.50 -2.64
N ILE A 118 -11.86 0.40 -3.31
CA ILE A 118 -10.94 -0.41 -4.09
C ILE A 118 -10.98 0.10 -5.53
N PHE A 119 -9.82 0.49 -6.07
CA PHE A 119 -9.71 0.83 -7.48
C PHE A 119 -9.37 -0.44 -8.28
N LYS A 120 -10.34 -0.94 -9.04
CA LYS A 120 -10.12 -2.06 -9.97
C LYS A 120 -10.59 -1.63 -11.36
N ASN A 121 -9.67 -1.69 -12.31
CA ASN A 121 -9.96 -1.60 -13.72
C ASN A 121 -9.07 -2.63 -14.42
N ASP A 122 -9.70 -3.58 -15.11
CA ASP A 122 -8.99 -4.70 -15.76
C ASP A 122 -8.17 -4.22 -16.96
N ASN A 123 -8.56 -3.11 -17.61
CA ASN A 123 -7.86 -2.49 -18.74
C ASN A 123 -7.56 -1.01 -18.46
N ASP A 124 -6.70 -0.75 -17.47
CA ASP A 124 -6.24 0.60 -17.16
C ASP A 124 -5.27 1.11 -18.26
N PRO A 125 -5.62 2.17 -19.01
CA PRO A 125 -4.77 2.71 -20.08
C PRO A 125 -3.46 3.33 -19.55
N ARG A 126 -3.33 3.53 -18.23
CA ARG A 126 -2.13 4.08 -17.60
C ARG A 126 -1.03 3.05 -17.37
N VAL A 127 -1.35 1.75 -17.53
CA VAL A 127 -0.38 0.66 -17.35
C VAL A 127 0.41 0.45 -18.64
N THR A 128 1.74 0.44 -18.53
CA THR A 128 2.64 0.26 -19.69
C THR A 128 2.61 -1.19 -20.19
N ARG A 129 3.17 -1.48 -21.37
CA ARG A 129 3.16 -2.84 -21.94
C ARG A 129 4.00 -3.78 -21.07
N VAL A 130 5.19 -3.32 -20.66
CA VAL A 130 6.04 -4.02 -19.70
C VAL A 130 5.37 -4.06 -18.34
N GLY A 131 4.76 -2.96 -17.89
CA GLY A 131 4.04 -2.88 -16.63
C GLY A 131 2.91 -3.91 -16.50
N ARG A 132 2.20 -4.22 -17.59
CA ARG A 132 1.18 -5.27 -17.61
C ARG A 132 1.79 -6.66 -17.38
N PHE A 133 2.95 -6.93 -17.95
CA PHE A 133 3.69 -8.17 -17.72
C PHE A 133 4.17 -8.26 -16.26
N LEU A 134 4.72 -7.17 -15.72
CA LEU A 134 5.19 -7.12 -14.33
C LEU A 134 4.07 -7.42 -13.34
N ARG A 135 2.90 -6.79 -13.51
CA ARG A 135 1.74 -7.00 -12.65
C ARG A 135 1.12 -8.39 -12.77
N ARG A 136 1.18 -9.00 -13.96
CA ARG A 136 0.69 -10.37 -14.18
C ARG A 136 1.57 -11.41 -13.51
N THR A 137 2.86 -11.13 -13.41
CA THR A 137 3.88 -12.02 -12.83
C THR A 137 4.24 -11.64 -11.39
N SER A 138 3.62 -10.60 -10.84
CA SER A 138 3.96 -9.98 -9.54
C SER A 138 5.43 -9.57 -9.41
N LEU A 139 6.14 -9.42 -10.54
CA LEU A 139 7.54 -9.03 -10.54
C LEU A 139 7.71 -7.55 -10.13
N ASP A 140 6.65 -6.74 -10.21
CA ASP A 140 6.69 -5.36 -9.73
C ASP A 140 6.90 -5.24 -8.23
N GLU A 141 6.65 -6.31 -7.48
CA GLU A 141 6.73 -6.35 -6.03
C GLU A 141 8.07 -6.87 -5.49
N LEU A 142 8.98 -7.34 -6.34
CA LEU A 142 10.29 -7.83 -5.93
C LEU A 142 11.08 -6.86 -5.04
N PRO A 143 11.05 -5.52 -5.24
CA PRO A 143 11.74 -4.59 -4.35
C PRO A 143 11.24 -4.54 -2.90
N GLN A 144 10.20 -5.32 -2.54
CA GLN A 144 9.65 -5.38 -1.19
C GLN A 144 10.32 -6.42 -0.27
N PHE A 145 11.17 -7.30 -0.80
CA PHE A 145 11.84 -8.35 -0.03
C PHE A 145 12.97 -7.84 0.87
#